data_AF-A0AA47BUF6-F1
#
_entry.id   AF-A0AA47BUF6-F1
#
_cell.length_a   1.000
_cell.length_b   1.000
_cell.length_c   1.000
_cell.angle_alpha   90.00
_cell.angle_beta   90.00
_cell.angle_gamma   90.00
#
_symmetry.space_group_name_H-M   'P 1'
#
loop_
_entity.id
_entity.type
_entity.pdbx_description
1 polymer ?
#
loop_
_entity_poly.entity_id
_entity_poly.type
_entity_poly.pdbx_seq_one_letter_code
_entity_poly.pdbx_strand_id
1 'polypeptide(L)'
;MTTEYKPPLAIHFIWNPADDEPVATILDAVRSSFARDVDRPFSRGLNIPLFFYSSESPNQFPPHSPAQQAAKDIVFVFASVNTLGRDSWKSYIDQLSLSDTFLAVPIAIDRNGLDHGGEGSLKNLNFLRFYEWQGDLKEQRAILAMAHEIYRHGFVEISKMIMASVHQLRFF
;
A
#
# COMPACT_ATOMS: atom_id res chain seq x y z
N MET A 1 5.08 -12.64 30.23
CA MET A 1 5.41 -12.30 28.83
C MET A 1 4.28 -11.44 28.30
N THR A 2 4.53 -10.15 28.08
CA THR A 2 3.55 -9.25 27.47
C THR A 2 3.49 -9.58 25.99
N THR A 3 2.42 -10.25 25.54
CA THR A 3 2.13 -10.35 24.12
C THR A 3 1.93 -8.93 23.60
N GLU A 4 2.92 -8.42 22.88
CA GLU A 4 2.83 -7.14 22.19
C GLU A 4 1.67 -7.25 21.20
N TYR A 5 0.57 -6.53 21.48
CA TYR A 5 -0.60 -6.56 20.62
C TYR A 5 -0.24 -5.89 19.29
N LYS A 6 -0.14 -6.69 18.23
CA LYS A 6 -0.01 -6.17 16.86
C LYS A 6 -1.38 -6.19 16.19
N PRO A 7 -1.80 -5.10 15.52
CA PRO A 7 -3.02 -5.09 14.75
C PRO A 7 -2.97 -6.16 13.63
N PRO A 8 -4.12 -6.67 13.17
CA PRO A 8 -4.13 -7.70 12.12
C PRO A 8 -3.67 -7.16 10.76
N LEU A 9 -3.92 -5.88 10.47
CA LEU A 9 -3.60 -5.24 9.21
C LEU A 9 -3.08 -3.82 9.45
N ALA A 10 -2.04 -3.41 8.70
CA ALA A 10 -1.60 -2.02 8.56
C ALA A 10 -1.39 -1.68 7.08
N ILE A 11 -1.52 -0.39 6.75
CA ILE A 11 -1.37 0.09 5.37
C ILE A 11 -0.32 1.20 5.34
N HIS A 12 0.57 1.11 4.35
CA HIS A 12 1.65 2.06 4.11
C HIS A 12 1.47 2.73 2.74
N PHE A 13 1.81 4.00 2.63
CA PHE A 13 1.78 4.76 1.38
C PHE A 13 3.16 5.34 1.11
N ILE A 14 3.72 5.06 -0.07
CA ILE A 14 4.97 5.65 -0.56
C ILE A 14 4.67 6.47 -1.81
N TRP A 15 5.12 7.73 -1.86
CA TRP A 15 5.05 8.55 -3.08
C TRP A 15 6.18 9.60 -3.12
N ASN A 16 6.51 10.08 -4.32
CA ASN A 16 7.44 11.21 -4.49
C ASN A 16 6.68 12.55 -4.33
N PRO A 17 7.24 13.56 -3.64
CA PRO A 17 6.60 14.87 -3.47
C PRO A 17 6.23 15.60 -4.77
N ALA A 18 6.93 15.32 -5.88
CA ALA A 18 6.57 15.86 -7.19
C ALA A 18 5.23 15.31 -7.73
N ASP A 19 4.70 14.26 -7.10
CA ASP A 19 3.40 13.65 -7.39
C ASP A 19 2.35 13.99 -6.30
N ASP A 20 2.60 14.99 -5.44
CA ASP A 20 1.68 15.35 -4.33
C ASP A 20 0.26 15.65 -4.80
N GLU A 21 0.10 16.44 -5.87
CA GLU A 21 -1.22 16.83 -6.37
C GLU A 21 -2.11 15.61 -6.73
N PRO A 22 -1.67 14.67 -7.59
CA PRO A 22 -2.49 13.48 -7.88
C PRO A 22 -2.65 12.53 -6.69
N VAL A 23 -1.68 12.47 -5.76
CA VAL A 23 -1.70 11.54 -4.63
C VAL A 23 -2.56 12.04 -3.47
N ALA A 24 -2.52 13.34 -3.16
CA ALA A 24 -3.20 13.94 -2.01
C ALA A 24 -4.71 13.65 -2.03
N THR A 25 -5.36 13.81 -3.18
CA THR A 25 -6.78 13.51 -3.35
C THR A 25 -7.13 12.06 -2.97
N ILE A 26 -6.25 11.11 -3.31
CA ILE A 26 -6.45 9.69 -2.98
C ILE A 26 -6.20 9.48 -1.48
N LEU A 27 -5.14 10.07 -0.93
CA LEU A 27 -4.82 9.91 0.48
C LEU A 27 -5.92 10.47 1.38
N ASP A 28 -6.54 11.58 1.00
CA ASP A 28 -7.68 12.16 1.73
C ASP A 28 -8.91 11.24 1.66
N ALA A 29 -9.22 10.72 0.46
CA ALA A 29 -10.30 9.77 0.27
C ALA A 29 -10.09 8.46 1.07
N VAL A 30 -8.85 7.96 1.11
CA VAL A 30 -8.45 6.77 1.88
C VAL A 30 -8.49 7.04 3.39
N ARG A 31 -8.01 8.19 3.85
CA ARG A 31 -8.10 8.59 5.27
C ARG A 31 -9.54 8.61 5.74
N SER A 32 -10.43 9.23 4.96
CA SER A 32 -11.86 9.28 5.25
C SER A 32 -12.52 7.89 5.26
N SER A 33 -12.07 6.99 4.37
CA SER A 33 -12.70 5.67 4.19
C SER A 33 -12.17 4.57 5.12
N PHE A 34 -10.86 4.57 5.40
CA PHE A 34 -10.17 3.45 6.07
C PHE A 34 -9.63 3.80 7.46
N ALA A 35 -9.30 5.07 7.70
CA ALA A 35 -8.89 5.51 9.02
C ALA A 35 -10.10 5.75 9.93
N ARG A 36 -9.84 5.93 11.22
CA ARG A 36 -10.86 6.34 12.17
C ARG A 36 -11.23 7.80 11.94
N ASP A 37 -12.52 8.06 11.76
CA ASP A 37 -13.04 9.42 11.75
C ASP A 37 -12.98 9.99 13.19
N VAL A 38 -12.18 11.03 13.38
CA VAL A 38 -11.99 11.70 14.68
C VAL A 38 -13.23 12.51 15.06
N ASP A 39 -13.95 13.05 14.08
CA ASP A 39 -15.18 13.84 14.28
C ASP A 39 -16.41 12.94 14.46
N ARG A 40 -16.30 11.68 14.06
CA ARG A 40 -17.31 10.63 14.31
C ARG A 40 -16.68 9.44 15.03
N PRO A 41 -16.39 9.54 16.34
CA PRO A 41 -15.70 8.49 17.10
C PRO A 41 -16.49 7.18 17.23
N PHE A 42 -17.80 7.19 16.92
CA PHE A 42 -18.69 6.03 16.84
C PHE A 42 -18.93 5.53 15.40
N SER A 43 -18.36 6.19 14.39
CA SER A 43 -18.37 5.66 13.04
C SER A 43 -17.59 4.35 13.02
N ARG A 44 -18.17 3.32 12.39
CA ARG A 44 -17.52 2.02 12.22
C ARG A 44 -16.53 2.06 11.05
N GLY A 45 -15.65 3.07 11.02
CA GLY A 45 -14.50 3.05 10.12
C GLY A 45 -13.68 1.79 10.38
N LEU A 46 -13.00 1.26 9.35
CA LEU A 46 -12.25 0.00 9.47
C LEU A 46 -11.13 0.07 10.52
N ASN A 47 -10.76 1.27 10.98
CA ASN A 47 -9.77 1.55 12.03
C ASN A 47 -8.42 0.89 11.72
N ILE A 48 -8.02 0.94 10.44
CA ILE A 48 -6.75 0.39 9.97
C ILE A 48 -5.66 1.45 10.19
N PRO A 49 -4.55 1.11 10.85
CA PRO A 49 -3.39 1.99 10.95
C PRO A 49 -2.85 2.36 9.57
N LEU A 50 -2.69 3.66 9.31
CA LEU A 50 -2.15 4.19 8.06
C LEU A 50 -0.79 4.85 8.33
N PHE A 51 0.21 4.52 7.52
CA PHE A 51 1.56 5.07 7.58
C PHE A 51 1.91 5.74 6.24
N PHE A 52 2.56 6.90 6.29
CA PHE A 52 2.82 7.74 5.12
C PHE A 52 4.31 8.01 4.99
N TYR A 53 4.87 7.76 3.81
CA TYR A 53 6.29 7.86 3.51
C TYR A 53 6.49 8.70 2.25
N SER A 54 7.00 9.90 2.45
CA SER A 54 7.42 10.82 1.40
C SER A 54 8.68 11.54 1.88
N SER A 55 9.17 12.51 1.13
CA SER A 55 10.36 13.30 1.49
C SER A 55 10.07 14.79 1.46
N GLU A 56 11.00 15.60 1.94
CA GLU A 56 10.88 17.07 1.88
C GLU A 56 11.18 17.62 0.47
N SER A 57 11.84 16.83 -0.38
CA SER A 57 12.28 17.23 -1.71
C SER A 57 12.15 16.09 -2.71
N PRO A 58 11.65 16.34 -3.93
CA PRO A 58 11.54 15.31 -4.97
C PRO A 58 12.83 14.54 -5.29
N ASN A 59 14.01 15.10 -5.01
CA ASN A 59 15.31 14.47 -5.25
C ASN A 59 15.78 13.55 -4.11
N GLN A 60 15.18 13.68 -2.93
CA GLN A 60 15.51 12.90 -1.75
C GLN A 60 14.46 11.81 -1.57
N PHE A 61 14.89 10.61 -1.17
CA PHE A 61 14.00 9.53 -0.78
C PHE A 61 13.59 9.71 0.69
N PRO A 62 12.53 9.03 1.17
CA PRO A 62 12.13 9.10 2.57
C PRO A 62 13.25 8.60 3.49
N PRO A 63 13.52 9.26 4.64
CA PRO A 63 14.63 8.89 5.52
C PRO A 63 14.47 7.49 6.16
N HIS A 64 13.26 6.95 6.15
CA HIS A 64 12.94 5.65 6.71
C HIS A 64 12.13 4.84 5.70
N SER A 65 12.50 3.57 5.52
CA SER A 65 11.69 2.61 4.79
C SER A 65 10.55 2.08 5.67
N PRO A 66 9.40 1.71 5.09
CA PRO A 66 8.37 0.99 5.82
C PRO A 66 8.91 -0.27 6.49
N ALA A 67 8.41 -0.54 7.70
CA ALA A 67 8.71 -1.75 8.46
C ALA A 67 7.41 -2.36 8.98
N GLN A 68 7.39 -3.68 9.19
CA GLN A 68 6.22 -4.43 9.65
C GLN A 68 5.64 -3.87 10.97
N GLN A 69 4.39 -3.38 10.94
CA GLN A 69 3.65 -2.85 12.09
C GLN A 69 2.49 -3.75 12.52
N ALA A 70 2.05 -4.67 11.65
CA ALA A 70 0.90 -5.53 11.86
C ALA A 70 1.24 -7.01 11.59
N ALA A 71 0.26 -7.91 11.77
CA ALA A 71 0.38 -9.29 11.32
C ALA A 71 0.48 -9.39 9.79
N LYS A 72 -0.17 -8.46 9.09
CA LYS A 72 0.01 -8.21 7.65
C LYS A 72 0.09 -6.73 7.37
N ASP A 73 1.00 -6.35 6.48
CA ASP A 73 1.20 -4.98 6.06
C ASP A 73 1.09 -4.92 4.54
N ILE A 74 0.34 -3.93 4.05
CA ILE A 74 0.20 -3.66 2.62
C ILE A 74 0.82 -2.29 2.33
N VAL A 75 1.84 -2.25 1.47
CA VAL A 75 2.45 -1.01 1.01
C VAL A 75 1.93 -0.63 -0.38
N PHE A 76 1.17 0.44 -0.45
CA PHE A 76 0.82 1.07 -1.71
C PHE A 76 1.97 1.96 -2.18
N VAL A 77 2.54 1.62 -3.33
CA VAL A 77 3.67 2.35 -3.92
C VAL A 77 3.18 3.14 -5.12
N PHE A 78 3.11 4.46 -4.99
CA PHE A 78 2.78 5.33 -6.10
C PHE A 78 3.98 5.47 -7.03
N ALA A 79 3.87 4.88 -8.22
CA ALA A 79 4.89 4.79 -9.24
C ALA A 79 4.60 5.79 -10.38
N SER A 80 5.62 6.56 -10.78
CA SER A 80 5.51 7.61 -11.79
C SER A 80 6.86 7.81 -12.47
N VAL A 81 6.91 8.73 -13.44
CA VAL A 81 8.18 9.24 -13.98
C VAL A 81 9.09 9.83 -12.90
N ASN A 82 8.54 10.38 -11.80
CA ASN A 82 9.33 10.99 -10.74
C ASN A 82 10.00 9.96 -9.83
N THR A 83 9.37 8.79 -9.62
CA THR A 83 9.99 7.70 -8.87
C THR A 83 10.90 6.82 -9.73
N LEU A 84 10.65 6.73 -11.03
CA LEU A 84 11.48 5.96 -11.97
C LEU A 84 12.71 6.76 -12.43
N GLY A 85 12.53 8.03 -12.79
CA GLY A 85 13.55 8.87 -13.41
C GLY A 85 14.58 9.46 -12.44
N ARG A 86 14.45 9.19 -11.14
CA ARG A 86 15.39 9.62 -10.10
C ARG A 86 16.00 8.39 -9.46
N ASP A 87 17.29 8.18 -9.68
CA ASP A 87 18.00 6.96 -9.23
C ASP A 87 17.87 6.71 -7.72
N SER A 88 17.87 7.77 -6.90
CA SER A 88 17.65 7.66 -5.46
C SER A 88 16.28 7.08 -5.11
N TRP A 89 15.23 7.50 -5.82
CA TRP A 89 13.88 6.99 -5.63
C TRP A 89 13.70 5.58 -6.19
N LYS A 90 14.23 5.33 -7.38
CA LYS A 90 14.19 4.00 -7.99
C LYS A 90 14.89 2.99 -7.08
N SER A 91 16.10 3.30 -6.63
CA SER A 91 16.86 2.45 -5.70
C SER A 91 16.14 2.26 -4.37
N TYR A 92 15.47 3.28 -3.84
CA TYR A 92 14.69 3.17 -2.60
C TYR A 92 13.51 2.18 -2.75
N ILE A 93 12.77 2.27 -3.86
CA ILE A 93 11.66 1.35 -4.17
C ILE A 93 12.18 -0.07 -4.43
N ASP A 94 13.29 -0.20 -5.17
CA ASP A 94 13.88 -1.50 -5.51
C ASP A 94 14.39 -2.26 -4.30
N GLN A 95 14.68 -1.57 -3.18
CA GLN A 95 15.17 -2.13 -1.93
C GLN A 95 14.07 -2.44 -0.90
N LEU A 96 12.78 -2.33 -1.27
CA LEU A 96 11.68 -2.71 -0.37
C LEU A 96 11.76 -4.19 0.01
N SER A 97 11.84 -4.46 1.31
CA SER A 97 11.96 -5.83 1.84
C SER A 97 10.59 -6.51 1.92
N LEU A 98 10.07 -6.92 0.77
CA LEU A 98 8.77 -7.59 0.66
C LEU A 98 8.81 -9.03 1.17
N SER A 99 7.68 -9.52 1.69
CA SER A 99 7.51 -10.88 2.19
C SER A 99 6.02 -11.30 2.15
N ASP A 100 5.72 -12.54 2.54
CA ASP A 100 4.33 -13.05 2.59
C ASP A 100 3.41 -12.27 3.55
N THR A 101 4.00 -11.55 4.52
CA THR A 101 3.30 -10.69 5.48
C THR A 101 3.52 -9.21 5.25
N PHE A 102 4.36 -8.83 4.26
CA PHE A 102 4.68 -7.46 3.89
C PHE A 102 4.61 -7.30 2.37
N LEU A 103 3.43 -6.96 1.87
CA LEU A 103 3.10 -7.06 0.44
C LEU A 103 3.03 -5.68 -0.20
N ALA A 104 3.54 -5.54 -1.43
CA ALA A 104 3.41 -4.31 -2.20
C ALA A 104 2.24 -4.36 -3.18
N VAL A 105 1.54 -3.23 -3.30
CA VAL A 105 0.52 -2.98 -4.33
C VAL A 105 0.93 -1.71 -5.07
N PRO A 106 1.58 -1.82 -6.24
CA PRO A 106 2.00 -0.64 -6.96
C PRO A 106 0.83 0.05 -7.66
N ILE A 107 0.89 1.39 -7.70
CA ILE A 107 -0.11 2.26 -8.31
C ILE A 107 0.61 3.14 -9.33
N ALA A 108 0.40 2.90 -10.63
CA ALA A 108 0.96 3.70 -11.70
C ALA A 108 0.17 5.02 -11.85
N ILE A 109 0.76 6.15 -11.44
CA ILE A 109 0.22 7.50 -11.60
C ILE A 109 0.21 7.90 -13.08
N ASP A 110 1.25 7.49 -13.81
CA ASP A 110 1.40 7.67 -15.25
C ASP A 110 1.85 6.36 -15.90
N ARG A 111 1.96 6.34 -17.23
CA ARG A 111 2.36 5.13 -17.96
C ARG A 111 3.81 4.72 -17.69
N ASN A 112 4.70 5.67 -17.40
CA ASN A 112 6.11 5.39 -17.10
C ASN A 112 6.23 4.65 -15.75
N GLY A 113 5.32 4.91 -14.81
CA GLY A 113 5.27 4.19 -13.54
C GLY A 113 5.18 2.67 -13.67
N LEU A 114 4.65 2.15 -14.79
CA LEU A 114 4.58 0.71 -15.06
C LEU A 114 5.97 0.05 -15.24
N ASP A 115 6.99 0.83 -15.61
CA ASP A 115 8.33 0.28 -15.89
C ASP A 115 9.03 -0.22 -14.60
N HIS A 116 8.57 0.21 -13.43
CA HIS A 116 8.94 -0.42 -12.15
C HIS A 116 8.56 -1.90 -12.08
N GLY A 117 7.65 -2.39 -12.93
CA GLY A 117 7.27 -3.80 -13.00
C GLY A 117 8.28 -4.70 -13.72
N GLY A 118 9.30 -4.14 -14.37
CA GLY A 118 10.30 -4.91 -15.11
C GLY A 118 11.37 -5.56 -14.21
N GLU A 119 11.80 -4.85 -13.17
CA GLU A 119 12.92 -5.21 -12.29
C GLU A 119 12.66 -4.77 -10.84
N GLY A 120 13.56 -5.12 -9.92
CA GLY A 120 13.47 -4.69 -8.52
C GLY A 120 12.32 -5.32 -7.72
N SER A 121 11.93 -4.65 -6.65
CA SER A 121 10.95 -5.18 -5.68
C SER A 121 9.52 -5.21 -6.21
N LEU A 122 9.19 -4.42 -7.24
CA LEU A 122 7.85 -4.37 -7.84
C LEU A 122 7.71 -5.29 -9.06
N LYS A 123 8.74 -6.06 -9.37
CA LYS A 123 8.76 -6.97 -10.52
C LYS A 123 7.60 -7.96 -10.49
N ASN A 124 6.94 -8.12 -11.65
CA ASN A 124 5.82 -9.04 -11.85
C ASN A 124 4.58 -8.79 -10.96
N LEU A 125 4.49 -7.63 -10.29
CA LEU A 125 3.30 -7.24 -9.55
C LEU A 125 2.24 -6.63 -10.47
N ASN A 126 0.98 -6.70 -10.07
CA ASN A 126 -0.11 -6.06 -10.79
C ASN A 126 -0.22 -4.59 -10.36
N PHE A 127 -0.12 -3.69 -11.32
CA PHE A 127 -0.23 -2.24 -11.07
C PHE A 127 -1.68 -1.79 -11.17
N LEU A 128 -2.14 -1.07 -10.15
CA LEU A 128 -3.35 -0.26 -10.28
C LEU A 128 -3.04 0.93 -11.20
N ARG A 129 -3.86 1.13 -12.23
CA ARG A 129 -3.61 2.12 -13.28
C ARG A 129 -4.36 3.41 -12.99
N PHE A 130 -3.80 4.24 -12.12
CA PHE A 130 -4.44 5.48 -11.69
C PHE A 130 -4.72 6.44 -12.84
N TYR A 131 -3.84 6.52 -13.84
CA TYR A 131 -4.04 7.35 -15.03
C TYR A 131 -5.27 6.95 -15.88
N GLU A 132 -5.85 5.76 -15.67
CA GLU A 132 -7.07 5.30 -16.34
C GLU A 132 -8.34 5.71 -15.58
N TRP A 133 -8.22 6.20 -14.34
CA TRP A 133 -9.34 6.68 -13.54
C TRP A 133 -9.65 8.14 -13.89
N GLN A 134 -10.48 8.32 -14.91
CA GLN A 134 -10.93 9.65 -15.36
C GLN A 134 -12.38 9.96 -14.94
N GLY A 135 -12.70 11.26 -14.88
CA GLY A 135 -14.03 11.80 -14.61
C GLY A 135 -14.37 11.95 -13.13
N ASP A 136 -15.61 12.34 -12.85
CA ASP A 136 -16.11 12.71 -11.51
C ASP A 136 -16.08 11.57 -10.48
N LEU A 137 -15.86 10.33 -10.93
CA LEU A 137 -15.82 9.14 -10.08
C LEU A 137 -14.40 8.62 -9.78
N LYS A 138 -13.38 9.43 -10.06
CA LYS A 138 -11.96 9.05 -9.90
C LYS A 138 -11.64 8.57 -8.48
N GLU A 139 -12.11 9.30 -7.47
CA GLU A 139 -11.88 8.97 -6.06
C GLU A 139 -12.54 7.64 -5.66
N GLN A 140 -13.79 7.43 -6.07
CA GLN A 140 -14.54 6.21 -5.77
C GLN A 140 -13.91 5.00 -6.46
N ARG A 141 -13.42 5.16 -7.69
CA ARG A 141 -12.66 4.11 -8.40
C ARG A 141 -11.35 3.78 -7.69
N ALA A 142 -10.63 4.80 -7.20
CA ALA A 142 -9.41 4.59 -6.42
C ALA A 142 -9.69 3.83 -5.13
N ILE A 143 -10.67 4.28 -4.34
CA ILE A 143 -11.08 3.62 -3.10
C ILE A 143 -11.49 2.17 -3.37
N LEU A 144 -12.32 1.92 -4.39
CA LEU A 144 -12.78 0.58 -4.74
C LEU A 144 -11.61 -0.34 -5.11
N ALA A 145 -10.69 0.13 -5.95
CA ALA A 145 -9.53 -0.65 -6.38
C ALA A 145 -8.60 -0.94 -5.19
N MET A 146 -8.34 0.04 -4.34
CA MET A 146 -7.49 -0.14 -3.15
C MET A 146 -8.16 -1.04 -2.11
N ALA A 147 -9.46 -0.88 -1.87
CA ALA A 147 -10.24 -1.76 -0.99
C ALA A 147 -10.22 -3.21 -1.48
N HIS A 148 -10.27 -3.42 -2.80
CA HIS A 148 -10.15 -4.75 -3.39
C HIS A 148 -8.79 -5.38 -3.09
N GLU A 149 -7.68 -4.63 -3.25
CA GLU A 149 -6.35 -5.15 -2.94
C GLU A 149 -6.14 -5.36 -1.43
N ILE A 150 -6.71 -4.49 -0.59
CA ILE A 150 -6.77 -4.68 0.87
C ILE A 150 -7.50 -5.99 1.21
N TYR A 151 -8.65 -6.25 0.59
CA TYR A 151 -9.39 -7.49 0.81
C TYR A 151 -8.62 -8.72 0.36
N ARG A 152 -8.03 -8.67 -0.84
CA ARG A 152 -7.25 -9.76 -1.44
C ARG A 152 -6.06 -10.16 -0.57
N HIS A 153 -5.20 -9.20 -0.24
CA HIS A 153 -3.94 -9.45 0.45
C HIS A 153 -4.11 -9.54 1.97
N GLY A 154 -5.06 -8.77 2.51
CA GLY A 154 -5.32 -8.67 3.94
C GLY A 154 -6.28 -9.72 4.48
N PHE A 155 -7.15 -10.36 3.67
CA PHE A 155 -8.18 -11.27 4.21
C PHE A 155 -8.28 -12.61 3.46
N VAL A 156 -8.29 -12.59 2.12
CA VAL A 156 -8.43 -13.84 1.33
C VAL A 156 -7.19 -14.71 1.49
N GLU A 157 -6.00 -14.13 1.39
CA GLU A 157 -4.74 -14.86 1.61
C GLU A 157 -4.58 -15.33 3.06
N ILE A 158 -5.15 -14.61 4.03
CA ILE A 158 -5.19 -15.06 5.44
C ILE A 158 -6.03 -16.34 5.57
N SER A 159 -7.21 -16.39 4.94
CA SER A 159 -8.06 -17.59 5.02
C SER A 159 -7.38 -18.83 4.43
N LYS A 160 -6.63 -18.67 3.33
CA LYS A 160 -5.84 -19.76 2.74
C LYS A 160 -4.70 -20.24 3.65
N MET A 161 -3.99 -19.32 4.31
CA MET A 161 -2.89 -19.66 5.24
C MET A 161 -3.40 -20.40 6.48
N ILE A 162 -4.54 -19.97 7.04
CA ILE A 162 -5.21 -20.64 8.16
C ILE A 162 -5.73 -22.01 7.73
N MET A 163 -6.37 -22.13 6.56
CA MET A 163 -6.86 -23.41 6.05
C MET A 163 -5.73 -24.41 5.76
N ALA A 164 -4.57 -23.94 5.28
CA ALA A 164 -3.39 -24.77 5.06
C ALA A 164 -2.79 -25.27 6.38
N SER A 165 -2.72 -24.43 7.41
CA SER A 165 -2.26 -24.83 8.74
C SER A 165 -3.22 -25.82 9.42
N VAL A 166 -4.53 -25.69 9.21
CA VAL A 166 -5.54 -26.63 9.73
C VAL A 166 -5.48 -28.00 9.02
N HIS A 167 -5.08 -28.05 7.74
CA HIS A 167 -4.85 -29.31 7.03
C HIS A 167 -3.60 -30.06 7.50
N GLN A 168 -2.64 -29.40 8.15
CA GLN A 168 -1.51 -30.07 8.81
C GLN A 168 -1.84 -30.64 10.20
N LEU A 169 -3.04 -30.36 10.75
CA LEU A 169 -3.48 -30.81 12.07
C LEU A 169 -4.58 -31.88 12.02
N ARG A 170 -4.64 -32.67 10.94
CA ARG A 170 -5.58 -33.81 10.84
C ARG A 170 -4.86 -35.17 10.75
N PHE A 171 -4.93 -35.84 11.91
CA PHE A 171 -4.91 -37.28 12.19
C PHE A 171 -3.55 -38.02 12.21
N PHE A 172 -3.00 -38.16 13.42
CA PHE A 172 -2.67 -39.48 13.95
C PHE A 172 -3.89 -40.03 14.68
#